data_AF-A0A3D1SME7-F1
#
_entry.id   AF-A0A3D1SME7-F1
#
_cell.length_a   1.000
_cell.length_b   1.000
_cell.length_c   1.000
_cell.angle_alpha   90.00
_cell.angle_beta   90.00
_cell.angle_gamma   90.00
#
_symmetry.space_group_name_H-M   'P 1'
#
loop_
_entity.id
_entity.type
_entity.pdbx_description
1 polymer ?
#
loop_
_entity_poly.entity_id
_entity_poly.type
_entity_poly.pdbx_seq_one_letter_code
_entity_poly.pdbx_strand_id
1 'polypeptide(L)' 'WVVPNGKNSEHPPALVSTGQSYVTGLINAIMQGPDWNSTAIFLSWDDWGGFYD' A
#
# COMPACT_ATOMS: atom_id res chain seq x y z
N TRP A 1 -5.64 0.18 10.60
CA TRP A 1 -5.80 0.91 9.34
C TRP A 1 -4.54 1.72 9.11
N VAL A 2 -3.93 1.65 7.93
CA VAL A 2 -2.71 2.38 7.56
C VAL A 2 -3.02 3.18 6.30
N VAL A 3 -2.81 4.49 6.35
CA VAL A 3 -2.92 5.38 5.18
C VAL A 3 -1.54 5.99 4.94
N PRO A 4 -0.94 5.81 3.76
CA PRO A 4 0.33 6.45 3.45
C PRO A 4 0.18 7.98 3.44
N ASN A 5 1.28 8.69 3.69
CA ASN A 5 1.31 10.13 3.42
C ASN A 5 1.28 10.39 1.90
N GLY A 6 1.06 11.65 1.48
CA GLY A 6 0.94 12.02 0.07
C GLY A 6 2.06 11.48 -0.82
N LYS A 7 3.31 11.52 -0.35
CA LYS A 7 4.49 11.03 -1.09
C LYS A 7 4.43 9.53 -1.42
N ASN A 8 3.81 8.73 -0.55
CA ASN A 8 3.76 7.27 -0.66
C ASN A 8 2.36 6.74 -1.02
N SER A 9 1.41 7.63 -1.33
CA SER A 9 -0.02 7.29 -1.49
C SER A 9 -0.46 7.00 -2.92
N GLU A 10 0.46 7.04 -3.90
CA GLU A 10 0.18 6.93 -5.33
C GLU A 10 -0.68 8.07 -5.93
N HIS A 11 -1.30 8.91 -5.09
CA HIS A 11 -2.00 10.13 -5.52
C HIS A 11 -1.05 11.07 -6.27
N PRO A 12 -1.45 11.62 -7.43
CA PRO A 12 -0.68 12.63 -8.14
C PRO A 12 -0.32 13.83 -7.23
N PRO A 13 0.92 14.36 -7.32
CA PRO A 13 1.97 14.06 -8.29
C PRO A 13 2.93 12.92 -7.87
N ALA A 14 2.60 12.13 -6.84
CA ALA A 14 3.45 11.05 -6.40
C ALA A 14 3.59 9.95 -7.46
N LEU A 15 4.73 9.27 -7.47
CA LEU A 15 4.95 8.16 -8.37
C LEU A 15 4.22 6.92 -7.86
N VAL A 16 3.47 6.26 -8.73
CA VAL A 16 2.84 4.96 -8.45
C VAL A 16 3.87 3.96 -7.91
N SER A 17 5.05 3.90 -8.51
CA SER A 17 6.14 3.02 -8.07
C SER A 17 6.62 3.27 -6.63
N THR A 18 6.50 4.50 -6.13
CA THR A 18 6.86 4.82 -4.74
C THR A 18 5.82 4.26 -3.77
N GLY A 19 4.53 4.39 -4.08
CA GLY A 19 3.48 3.80 -3.26
C GLY A 19 3.46 2.29 -3.32
N GLN A 20 3.64 1.69 -4.50
CA GLN A 20 3.75 0.23 -4.65
C GLN A 20 4.90 -0.33 -3.81
N SER A 21 6.05 0.35 -3.81
CA SER A 21 7.22 -0.05 -3.01
C SER A 21 6.93 0.08 -1.50
N TYR A 22 6.25 1.15 -1.09
CA TYR A 22 5.84 1.36 0.31
C TYR A 22 4.88 0.26 0.79
N VAL A 23 3.82 -0.02 0.04
CA VAL A 23 2.82 -1.05 0.36
C VAL A 23 3.46 -2.44 0.41
N THR A 24 4.30 -2.77 -0.58
CA THR A 24 5.04 -4.05 -0.62
C THR A 24 5.93 -4.22 0.61
N GLY A 25 6.64 -3.16 1.02
CA GLY A 25 7.48 -3.19 2.20
C GLY A 25 6.70 -3.46 3.49
N LEU A 26 5.53 -2.81 3.65
CA LEU A 26 4.66 -3.04 4.80
C LEU A 26 4.13 -4.47 4.84
N ILE A 27 3.61 -4.98 3.72
CA ILE A 27 3.09 -6.34 3.63
C ILE A 27 4.19 -7.35 3.94
N ASN A 28 5.39 -7.19 3.37
CA ASN A 28 6.53 -8.07 3.66
C ASN A 28 6.93 -8.05 5.14
N ALA A 29 6.92 -6.88 5.79
CA ALA A 29 7.21 -6.77 7.22
C ALA A 29 6.18 -7.52 8.07
N ILE A 30 4.89 -7.44 7.70
CA ILE A 30 3.81 -8.18 8.38
C ILE A 30 3.98 -9.70 8.15
N MET A 31 4.29 -10.12 6.92
CA MET A 31 4.52 -11.52 6.57
C MET A 31 5.69 -12.16 7.32
N GLN A 32 6.68 -11.37 7.71
CA GLN A 32 7.83 -11.82 8.49
C GLN A 32 7.61 -11.73 10.01
N GLY A 33 6.46 -11.19 10.43
CA GLY A 33 6.10 -11.01 11.83
C GLY A 33 5.61 -12.30 12.51
N PRO A 34 5.64 -12.35 13.86
CA PRO A 34 5.24 -13.53 14.62
C PRO A 34 3.76 -13.90 14.44
N ASP A 35 2.91 -12.93 14.09
CA ASP A 35 1.45 -13.10 13.96
C ASP A 35 0.99 -13.39 12.52
N TRP A 36 1.93 -13.64 11.57
CA TRP A 36 1.58 -13.85 10.16
C TRP A 36 0.54 -14.97 9.96
N ASN A 37 0.68 -16.08 10.69
CA ASN A 37 -0.19 -17.25 10.56
C ASN A 37 -1.67 -17.01 10.93
N SER A 38 -1.98 -15.89 11.59
CA SER A 38 -3.33 -15.49 11.98
C SER A 38 -3.73 -14.12 11.42
N THR A 39 -2.96 -13.58 10.47
CA THR A 39 -3.20 -12.25 9.90
C THR A 39 -3.96 -12.33 8.58
N ALA A 40 -4.95 -11.45 8.41
CA ALA A 40 -5.57 -11.14 7.12
C ALA A 40 -5.32 -9.68 6.76
N ILE A 41 -4.96 -9.41 5.50
CA ILE A 41 -4.69 -8.07 4.98
C ILE A 41 -5.75 -7.71 3.94
N PHE A 42 -6.38 -6.56 4.11
CA PHE A 42 -7.25 -5.95 3.11
C PHE A 42 -6.52 -4.72 2.54
N LEU A 43 -6.32 -4.72 1.23
CA LEU A 43 -5.71 -3.61 0.48
C LEU A 43 -6.73 -3.06 -0.51
N SER A 44 -6.94 -1.76 -0.46
CA SER A 44 -7.87 -1.05 -1.34
C SER A 44 -7.33 0.35 -1.65
N TRP A 45 -7.73 0.87 -2.79
CA TRP A 45 -7.57 2.28 -3.16
C TRP A 45 -8.89 3.01 -2.92
N ASP A 46 -8.80 4.30 -2.59
CA ASP A 46 -9.95 5.17 -2.35
C ASP A 46 -10.64 5.58 -3.66
N ASP A 47 -9.85 5.80 -4.72
CA ASP A 47 -10.32 6.00 -6.09
C ASP A 47 -9.32 5.42 -7.11
N TRP A 48 -9.64 5.59 -8.41
CA TRP A 48 -8.87 5.05 -9.53
C TRP A 48 -7.83 6.04 -10.10
N GLY A 49 -7.69 7.23 -9.50
CA GLY A 49 -6.67 8.22 -9.82
C GLY A 49 -6.77 8.90 -11.19
N GLY A 50 -7.81 8.63 -11.98
CA GLY A 50 -7.89 9.13 -13.36
C GLY A 50 -7.16 8.25 -14.38
N PHE A 51 -6.66 7.08 -14.00
CA PHE A 51 -5.93 6.14 -14.87
C PHE A 51 -6.83 5.21 -15.71
N TYR A 52 -6.44 4.91 -16.94
CA TYR A 52 -7.19 3.97 -17.77
C TYR A 52 -7.23 2.54 -17.15
N ASP A 53 -8.34 1.83 -17.34
CA ASP A 53 -8.56 0.42 -16.97
C ASP A 53 -8.67 -0.46 -18.23
#